data_AF-A0A179BF01-F1
#
_entry.id   AF-A0A179BF01-F1
#
_cell.length_a   1.000
_cell.length_b   1.000
_cell.length_c   1.000
_cell.angle_alpha   90.00
_cell.angle_beta   90.00
_cell.angle_gamma   90.00
#
_symmetry.space_group_name_H-M   'P 1'
#
loop_
_entity.id
_entity.type
_entity.pdbx_description
1 polymer ?
#
loop_
_entity_poly.entity_id
_entity_poly.type
_entity_poly.pdbx_seq_one_letter_code
_entity_poly.pdbx_strand_id
1 'polypeptide(L)'
;MTYVASPSYHREDANRAPNLRQCLETARRHLDETSQASETEKIETLVASAIEAGWDENEVREALSACDKQDVKRPKQEPSVPTMGVVPSSSF
;
A
#
# COMPACT_ATOMS: atom_id res chain seq x y z
N MET A 1 0.18 13.25 -7.66
CA MET A 1 0.98 12.03 -7.89
C MET A 1 0.07 10.86 -7.57
N THR A 2 -0.22 10.00 -8.53
CA THR A 2 -1.11 8.84 -8.31
C THR A 2 -0.34 7.74 -7.61
N TYR A 3 -0.71 7.43 -6.37
CA TYR A 3 -0.10 6.34 -5.59
C TYR A 3 -0.63 4.96 -6.00
N VAL A 4 -1.82 4.91 -6.58
CA VAL A 4 -2.51 3.68 -6.97
C VAL A 4 -2.38 3.49 -8.48
N ALA A 5 -1.98 2.28 -8.90
CA ALA A 5 -1.88 1.94 -10.31
C ALA A 5 -3.26 1.88 -10.97
N SER A 6 -3.35 2.21 -12.26
CA SER A 6 -4.60 2.14 -13.02
C SER A 6 -5.12 0.70 -13.18
N PRO A 7 -6.44 0.52 -13.36
CA PRO A 7 -7.03 -0.79 -13.60
C PRO A 7 -6.39 -1.48 -14.81
N SER A 8 -5.84 -2.68 -14.59
CA SER A 8 -5.29 -3.52 -15.67
C SER A 8 -6.28 -4.55 -16.19
N TYR A 9 -7.40 -4.75 -15.48
CA TYR A 9 -8.41 -5.76 -15.76
C TYR A 9 -9.77 -5.11 -16.06
N HIS A 10 -10.55 -5.74 -16.93
CA HIS A 10 -11.93 -5.33 -17.21
C HIS A 10 -12.82 -5.49 -15.98
N ARG A 11 -13.91 -4.71 -15.91
CA ARG A 11 -14.81 -4.65 -14.74
C ARG A 11 -15.39 -6.01 -14.32
N GLU A 12 -15.57 -6.91 -15.29
CA GLU A 12 -16.16 -8.24 -15.11
C GLU A 12 -15.13 -9.31 -14.75
N ASP A 13 -13.83 -8.98 -14.77
CA ASP A 13 -12.77 -9.94 -14.53
C ASP A 13 -12.67 -10.26 -13.03
N ALA A 14 -12.69 -11.55 -12.69
CA ALA A 14 -12.54 -12.03 -11.32
C ALA A 14 -11.20 -11.59 -10.69
N ASN A 15 -10.19 -11.30 -11.50
CA ASN A 15 -8.88 -10.84 -11.04
C ASN A 15 -8.84 -9.34 -10.74
N ARG A 16 -9.87 -8.57 -11.09
CA ARG A 16 -9.88 -7.13 -10.89
C ARG A 16 -9.93 -6.75 -9.42
N ALA A 17 -10.77 -7.40 -8.63
CA ALA A 17 -10.87 -7.16 -7.19
C ALA A 17 -9.59 -7.50 -6.40
N PRO A 18 -8.94 -8.67 -6.58
CA PRO A 18 -7.66 -8.94 -5.91
C PRO A 18 -6.53 -8.03 -6.40
N ASN A 19 -6.52 -7.65 -7.69
CA ASN A 19 -5.55 -6.69 -8.20
C ASN A 19 -5.70 -5.31 -7.53
N LEU A 20 -6.93 -4.79 -7.41
CA LEU A 20 -7.21 -3.54 -6.71
C LEU A 20 -6.70 -3.57 -5.26
N ARG A 21 -6.97 -4.66 -4.53
CA ARG A 21 -6.48 -4.84 -3.16
C ARG A 21 -4.97 -4.77 -3.08
N GLN A 22 -4.27 -5.45 -3.97
CA GLN A 22 -2.80 -5.43 -4.00
C GLN A 22 -2.24 -4.03 -4.31
N CYS A 23 -2.89 -3.29 -5.21
CA CYS A 23 -2.52 -1.91 -5.52
C CYS A 23 -2.71 -0.99 -4.30
N LEU A 24 -3.85 -1.08 -3.61
CA LEU A 24 -4.14 -0.30 -2.41
C LEU A 24 -3.20 -0.65 -1.25
N GLU A 25 -2.91 -1.92 -1.03
CA GLU A 25 -1.98 -2.37 0.02
C GLU A 25 -0.57 -1.82 -0.22
N THR A 26 -0.10 -1.89 -1.47
CA THR A 26 1.23 -1.38 -1.84
C THR A 26 1.31 0.13 -1.66
N ALA A 27 0.27 0.85 -2.08
CA ALA A 27 0.19 2.30 -1.92
C ALA A 27 0.10 2.71 -0.43
N ARG A 28 -0.66 1.96 0.39
CA ARG A 28 -0.77 2.17 1.84
C ARG A 28 0.59 2.00 2.52
N ARG A 29 1.30 0.90 2.24
CA ARG A 29 2.65 0.68 2.75
C ARG A 29 3.60 1.81 2.39
N HIS A 30 3.54 2.29 1.15
CA HIS A 30 4.38 3.41 0.73
C HIS A 30 4.03 4.71 1.45
N LEU A 31 2.73 5.00 1.66
CA LEU A 31 2.30 6.14 2.47
C LEU A 31 2.71 6.00 3.94
N ASP A 32 2.74 4.80 4.50
CA ASP A 32 3.22 4.54 5.86
C ASP A 32 4.72 4.78 6.01
N GLU A 33 5.50 4.47 4.99
CA GLU A 33 6.96 4.70 4.97
C GLU A 33 7.32 6.16 4.70
N THR A 34 6.58 6.84 3.83
CA THR A 34 6.91 8.19 3.34
C THR A 34 6.20 9.31 4.09
N SER A 35 5.10 9.01 4.78
CA SER A 35 4.22 10.00 5.39
C SER A 35 3.83 9.65 6.83
N GLN A 36 3.94 10.65 7.71
CA GLN A 36 3.39 10.60 9.06
C GLN A 36 1.93 11.07 9.15
N ALA A 37 1.24 11.18 8.01
CA ALA A 37 -0.18 11.49 7.95
C ALA A 37 -1.00 10.50 8.79
N SER A 38 -2.15 10.97 9.28
CA SER A 38 -3.09 10.13 10.02
C SER A 38 -3.62 8.99 9.16
N GLU A 39 -4.06 7.89 9.77
CA GLU A 39 -4.63 6.75 9.04
C GLU A 39 -5.82 7.17 8.17
N THR A 40 -6.67 8.06 8.68
CA THR A 40 -7.81 8.63 7.94
C THR A 40 -7.35 9.40 6.70
N GLU A 41 -6.35 10.27 6.85
CA GLU A 41 -5.80 11.07 5.76
C GLU A 41 -5.12 10.19 4.68
N LYS A 42 -4.47 9.10 5.10
CA LYS A 42 -3.92 8.09 4.19
C LYS A 42 -5.02 7.37 3.42
N ILE A 43 -6.10 6.97 4.09
CA ILE A 43 -7.27 6.35 3.45
C ILE A 43 -7.88 7.30 2.41
N GLU A 44 -8.09 8.56 2.76
CA GLU A 44 -8.62 9.57 1.84
C GLU A 44 -7.69 9.77 0.62
N THR A 45 -6.38 9.82 0.86
CA THR A 45 -5.37 9.94 -0.20
C THR A 45 -5.39 8.73 -1.14
N LEU A 46 -5.55 7.51 -0.60
CA LEU A 46 -5.66 6.28 -1.38
C LEU A 46 -6.93 6.26 -2.22
N VAL A 47 -8.06 6.66 -1.64
CA VAL A 47 -9.35 6.74 -2.36
C VAL A 47 -9.25 7.75 -3.50
N ALA A 48 -8.78 8.96 -3.23
CA ALA A 48 -8.61 10.00 -4.25
C ALA A 48 -7.67 9.53 -5.37
N SER A 49 -6.52 8.96 -5.02
CA SER A 49 -5.54 8.43 -5.99
C SER A 49 -6.11 7.30 -6.84
N ALA A 50 -6.94 6.42 -6.26
CA ALA A 50 -7.55 5.31 -6.97
C ALA A 50 -8.62 5.80 -7.96
N ILE A 51 -9.45 6.77 -7.56
CA ILE A 51 -10.45 7.38 -8.44
C ILE A 51 -9.76 8.09 -9.62
N GLU A 52 -8.72 8.87 -9.34
CA GLU A 52 -7.90 9.51 -10.37
C GLU A 52 -7.27 8.51 -11.35
N ALA A 53 -6.86 7.34 -10.84
CA ALA A 53 -6.30 6.26 -11.65
C ALA A 53 -7.34 5.49 -12.49
N GLY A 54 -8.64 5.74 -12.26
CA GLY A 54 -9.76 5.15 -13.01
C GLY A 54 -10.50 4.02 -12.29
N TRP A 55 -10.31 3.86 -10.98
CA TRP A 55 -11.07 2.90 -10.18
C TRP A 55 -12.41 3.47 -9.73
N ASP A 56 -13.38 2.57 -9.51
CA ASP A 56 -14.67 2.95 -8.94
C ASP A 56 -14.53 3.15 -7.44
N GLU A 57 -15.03 4.29 -6.95
CA GLU A 57 -14.95 4.65 -5.53
C GLU A 57 -15.57 3.58 -4.61
N ASN A 58 -16.69 2.98 -5.02
CA ASN A 58 -17.37 1.96 -4.23
C ASN A 58 -16.51 0.70 -4.10
N GLU A 59 -15.88 0.28 -5.19
CA GLU A 59 -14.99 -0.88 -5.21
C GLU A 59 -13.74 -0.65 -4.36
N VAL A 60 -13.21 0.58 -4.38
CA VAL A 60 -12.05 0.98 -3.56
C VAL A 60 -12.40 0.96 -2.09
N ARG A 61 -13.54 1.53 -1.68
CA ARG A 61 -14.00 1.49 -0.28
C ARG A 61 -14.25 0.06 0.22
N GLU A 62 -14.85 -0.79 -0.61
CA GLU A 62 -15.04 -2.21 -0.29
C GLU A 62 -13.70 -2.94 -0.14
N ALA A 63 -12.74 -2.69 -1.04
CA ALA A 63 -11.41 -3.27 -0.97
C ALA A 63 -10.63 -2.80 0.27
N LEU A 64 -10.70 -1.52 0.63
CA LEU A 64 -10.10 -0.97 1.84
C LEU A 64 -10.73 -1.55 3.11
N SER A 65 -12.07 -1.61 3.17
CA SER A 65 -12.81 -2.21 4.29
C SER A 65 -12.48 -3.70 4.48
N ALA A 66 -12.17 -4.41 3.39
CA ALA A 66 -11.70 -5.80 3.45
C ALA A 66 -10.23 -5.91 3.90
N CYS A 67 -9.40 -4.91 3.59
CA CYS A 67 -7.99 -4.87 3.98
C CYS A 67 -7.82 -4.64 5.48
N ASP A 68 -8.58 -3.72 6.09
CA ASP A 68 -8.52 -3.46 7.53
C ASP A 68 -8.87 -4.70 8.37
N LYS A 69 -9.67 -5.61 7.84
CA LYS A 69 -9.97 -6.90 8.50
C LYS A 69 -8.81 -7.90 8.45
N GLN A 70 -7.88 -7.77 7.50
CA GLN A 70 -6.70 -8.65 7.39
C GLN A 70 -5.49 -8.14 8.19
N ASP A 71 -5.41 -6.83 8.46
CA ASP A 71 -4.31 -6.23 9.21
C ASP A 71 -4.27 -6.65 10.70
N VAL A 72 -5.35 -7.21 11.23
CA VAL A 72 -5.40 -7.79 12.58
C VAL A 72 -4.44 -8.99 12.74
N LYS A 73 -3.85 -9.52 11.66
CA LYS A 73 -2.96 -10.70 11.68
C LYS A 73 -1.54 -10.50 11.16
N ARG A 74 -1.11 -9.31 10.76
CA ARG A 74 0.30 -9.11 10.38
C ARG A 74 1.11 -8.62 11.58
N PRO A 75 2.10 -9.38 12.07
CA PRO A 75 3.01 -8.87 13.09
C PRO A 75 3.73 -7.66 12.51
N LYS A 76 3.73 -6.56 13.28
CA LYS A 76 4.48 -5.33 13.01
C LYS A 76 5.81 -5.67 12.33
N GLN A 77 5.93 -5.30 11.05
CA GLN A 77 7.19 -5.36 10.35
C GLN A 77 8.12 -4.37 11.05
N GLU A 78 9.03 -4.90 11.87
CA GLU A 78 10.10 -4.10 12.47
C GLU A 78 10.85 -3.39 11.34
N PRO A 79 11.24 -2.12 11.51
CA PRO A 79 12.07 -1.44 10.55
C PRO A 79 13.39 -2.21 10.46
N SER A 80 13.62 -2.87 9.32
CA SER A 80 14.90 -3.46 8.99
C SER A 80 15.91 -2.32 8.87
N VAL A 81 16.56 -2.02 9.99
CA VAL A 81 17.79 -1.23 10.01
C VAL A 81 18.82 -1.98 9.17
N PRO A 82 19.38 -1.38 8.11
CA PRO A 82 20.55 -1.94 7.48
C PRO A 82 21.73 -1.69 8.44
N THR A 83 22.05 -2.69 9.27
CA THR A 83 23.32 -2.71 10.00
C THR A 83 24.43 -2.92 8.96
N MET A 84 24.87 -1.83 8.32
CA MET A 84 26.13 -1.79 7.59
C MET A 84 27.24 -2.03 8.61
N GLY A 85 27.67 -3.30 8.69
CA GLY A 85 28.87 -3.70 9.40
C GLY A 85 30.08 -3.03 8.75
N VAL A 86 30.56 -1.97 9.39
CA VAL A 86 31.87 -1.39 9.12
C VAL A 86 32.91 -2.37 9.66
N VAL A 87 33.78 -2.90 8.81
CA VAL A 87 35.02 -3.55 9.26
C VAL A 87 36.19 -2.85 8.57
N PRO A 88 37.05 -2.13 9.29
CA PRO A 88 38.30 -1.65 8.72
C PRO A 88 39.30 -2.81 8.69
N SER A 89 39.64 -3.29 7.49
CA SER A 89 40.80 -4.17 7.32
C SER A 89 42.07 -3.33 7.39
N SER A 90 42.72 -3.34 8.56
CA SER A 90 44.11 -2.91 8.71
C SER A 90 44.85 -3.87 9.67
N SER A 91 46.07 -4.23 9.24
CA SER A 91 47.11 -5.05 9.88
C SER A 91 46.91 -6.56 9.76
N PHE A 92 47.87 -7.37 9.28
CA PHE A 92 49.35 -7.26 9.26
C PHE A 92 49.96 -7.51 7.88
#